data_AF-A0A833EMJ0-F1
#
_entry.id   AF-A0A833EMJ0-F1
#
_cell.length_a   1.000
_cell.length_b   1.000
_cell.length_c   1.000
_cell.angle_alpha   90.00
_cell.angle_beta   90.00
_cell.angle_gamma   90.00
#
_symmetry.space_group_name_H-M   'P 1'
#
loop_
_entity.id
_entity.type
_entity.pdbx_description
1 polymer ?
#
loop_
_entity_poly.entity_id
_entity_poly.type
_entity_poly.pdbx_seq_one_letter_code
_entity_poly.pdbx_strand_id
1 'polypeptide(L)'
;RGDRVSVEAFDFPVKSDYFNQLSKRKNVDSTKQAAFSPTLFPDEKKAAGMDWQPFIFAAIIAGVFLIILFWGMNSILKKLGQEQPRAETPSPPVKKEDVPKEMSQQDAETASFNSLKTSVLDAIIGTPKTAARVIKQWIQLDEKNGPRDAALLFCSTSKNLNQFLAEDLGPQISADIQMHIDELPAEEITEKGPEIIRRFDENLRDTALSAIRNEEKTDALAFLHQLTDDQLQHLIKPLKDGVRAIVLAQLPAKRAFSLIKSLDPRKQPSALAAMGNVERVPADVYQHIAKQLLNRAREIDKMRYVRADGIDALVNILDYMDDLEQEELLEYIETQDMNLAQRIKTKYMTFNQLMDLPSERVRDFALNVDRDLLAKSLIHVDEMTVNRIISSLPDKLAEMVQASLEASSEVSDEEITLARRQLMRSVRKSDMSKEIIK
;
A
#
# COMPACT_ATOMS: atom_id res chain seq x y z
N ARG A 1 48.71 32.36 -28.19
CA ARG A 1 47.71 32.71 -27.15
C ARG A 1 47.30 31.40 -26.49
N GLY A 2 47.98 31.03 -25.41
CA GLY A 2 47.69 29.82 -24.65
C GLY A 2 47.38 30.23 -23.23
N ASP A 3 46.14 30.00 -22.80
CA ASP A 3 45.74 30.15 -21.40
C ASP A 3 45.91 28.80 -20.70
N ARG A 4 46.78 28.79 -19.69
CA ARG A 4 46.87 27.72 -18.70
C ARG A 4 45.78 27.96 -17.67
N VAL A 5 44.82 27.05 -17.57
CA VAL A 5 43.86 27.00 -16.46
C VAL A 5 44.43 26.08 -15.39
N SER A 6 44.75 26.64 -14.23
CA SER A 6 45.14 25.90 -13.02
C SER A 6 43.89 25.41 -12.29
N VAL A 7 43.87 24.13 -11.92
CA VAL A 7 42.85 23.55 -11.03
C VAL A 7 43.46 23.47 -9.63
N GLU A 8 42.96 24.26 -8.69
CA GLU A 8 43.25 24.08 -7.26
C GLU A 8 42.42 22.92 -6.72
N ALA A 9 43.09 21.88 -6.22
CA ALA A 9 42.43 20.80 -5.49
C ALA A 9 42.16 21.28 -4.06
N PHE A 10 40.88 21.34 -3.70
CA PHE A 10 40.44 21.69 -2.35
C PHE A 10 40.53 20.44 -1.46
N ASP A 11 41.52 20.41 -0.58
CA ASP A 11 41.75 19.31 0.36
C ASP A 11 40.97 19.57 1.67
N PHE A 12 40.07 18.67 2.05
CA PHE A 12 39.25 18.83 3.25
C PHE A 12 40.03 18.38 4.50
N PRO A 13 40.16 19.20 5.56
CA PRO A 13 40.82 18.78 6.78
C PRO A 13 39.93 17.79 7.56
N VAL A 14 40.29 16.51 7.52
CA VAL A 14 39.74 15.51 8.43
C VAL A 14 40.32 15.76 9.82
N LYS A 15 39.50 16.24 10.77
CA LYS A 15 39.86 16.29 12.20
C LYS A 15 39.98 14.85 12.73
N SER A 16 41.21 14.38 12.96
CA SER A 16 41.54 13.03 13.45
C SER A 16 41.29 12.80 14.95
N ASP A 17 40.62 13.71 15.66
CA ASP A 17 40.56 13.67 17.13
C ASP A 17 39.37 12.93 17.75
N TYR A 18 38.45 12.38 16.97
CA TYR A 18 37.29 11.67 17.52
C TYR A 18 37.62 10.26 18.07
N PHE A 19 38.70 9.60 17.62
CA PHE A 19 39.02 8.23 18.04
C PHE A 19 39.88 8.13 19.31
N ASN A 20 40.55 9.21 19.73
CA ASN A 20 41.46 9.19 20.88
C ASN A 20 40.80 9.46 22.24
N GLN A 21 39.51 9.86 22.27
CA GLN A 21 38.80 10.10 23.53
C GLN A 21 38.03 8.88 24.05
N LEU A 22 37.68 7.91 23.19
CA LEU A 22 36.98 6.70 23.60
C LEU A 22 37.90 5.59 24.15
N SER A 23 39.20 5.65 23.85
CA SER A 23 40.19 4.68 24.36
C SER A 23 40.70 5.00 25.78
N LYS A 24 40.52 6.23 26.28
CA LYS A 24 41.01 6.66 27.59
C LYS A 24 40.04 6.49 28.75
N ARG A 25 38.79 6.07 28.53
CA ARG A 25 37.78 5.89 29.60
C ARG A 25 37.65 4.45 30.13
N LYS A 26 38.45 3.49 29.64
CA LYS A 26 38.25 2.07 29.95
C LYS A 26 39.20 1.44 30.96
N ASN A 27 40.02 2.21 31.67
CA ASN A 27 40.86 1.68 32.74
C ASN A 27 41.07 2.74 33.81
N VAL A 28 40.26 2.72 34.87
CA VAL A 28 40.67 2.95 36.27
C VAL A 28 39.54 2.44 37.18
N ASP A 29 39.94 1.59 38.14
CA ASP A 29 39.29 1.18 39.39
C ASP A 29 38.11 0.20 39.42
N SER A 30 38.50 -1.08 39.38
CA SER A 30 37.92 -2.14 40.22
C SER A 30 38.73 -2.30 41.51
N THR A 31 38.28 -1.75 42.65
CA THR A 31 38.37 -2.38 44.00
C THR A 31 37.87 -1.43 45.10
N LYS A 32 36.68 -1.72 45.65
CA LYS A 32 36.40 -1.83 47.11
C LYS A 32 34.91 -2.09 47.34
N GLN A 33 34.61 -3.31 47.78
CA GLN A 33 33.34 -3.72 48.38
C GLN A 33 33.26 -3.26 49.84
N ALA A 34 32.07 -2.87 50.29
CA ALA A 34 31.55 -3.11 51.64
C ALA A 34 30.00 -3.12 51.59
N ALA A 35 29.41 -4.03 52.34
CA ALA A 35 28.05 -4.57 52.19
C ALA A 35 26.99 -3.87 53.05
N PHE A 36 25.70 -3.98 52.67
CA PHE A 36 24.64 -4.61 53.49
C PHE A 36 23.31 -4.76 52.72
N SER A 37 22.67 -5.93 52.86
CA SER A 37 21.32 -6.25 52.36
C SER A 37 20.23 -5.80 53.35
N PRO A 38 18.95 -5.70 52.94
CA PRO A 38 18.04 -6.81 53.22
C PRO A 38 17.04 -7.13 52.10
N THR A 39 16.58 -8.38 52.17
CA THR A 39 15.58 -9.10 51.37
C THR A 39 14.21 -8.44 51.25
N LEU A 40 13.57 -8.54 50.07
CA LEU A 40 12.11 -8.58 49.86
C LEU A 40 11.81 -9.12 48.44
N PHE A 41 12.16 -10.39 48.18
CA PHE A 41 11.56 -11.14 47.08
C PHE A 41 10.58 -12.15 47.70
N PRO A 42 9.28 -12.13 47.33
CA PRO A 42 8.37 -13.19 47.73
C PRO A 42 8.71 -14.49 46.99
N ASP A 43 8.50 -15.58 47.71
CA ASP A 43 8.78 -16.97 47.39
C ASP A 43 8.58 -17.41 45.94
N GLU A 44 9.68 -17.93 45.39
CA GLU A 44 9.75 -18.69 44.14
C GLU A 44 9.21 -20.13 44.33
N LYS A 45 7.97 -20.30 44.79
CA LYS A 45 7.27 -21.61 44.73
C LYS A 45 5.77 -21.45 44.58
N LYS A 46 5.34 -21.26 43.32
CA LYS A 46 4.10 -21.76 42.70
C LYS A 46 4.04 -21.24 41.26
N ALA A 47 5.00 -21.67 40.42
CA ALA A 47 4.73 -21.69 39.00
C ALA A 47 3.56 -22.67 38.81
N ALA A 48 2.39 -22.16 38.45
CA ALA A 48 1.27 -22.97 38.00
C ALA A 48 1.75 -23.77 36.79
N GLY A 49 2.19 -25.00 37.03
CA GLY A 49 2.40 -25.99 35.99
C GLY A 49 1.05 -26.25 35.34
N MET A 50 0.79 -25.56 34.23
CA MET A 50 -0.27 -26.00 33.33
C MET A 50 0.19 -27.36 32.80
N ASP A 51 -0.49 -28.41 33.23
CA ASP A 51 -0.18 -29.76 32.82
C ASP A 51 -0.53 -29.90 31.34
N TRP A 52 0.49 -29.90 30.47
CA TRP A 52 0.30 -29.97 29.01
C TRP A 52 -0.02 -31.38 28.53
N GLN A 53 0.04 -32.40 29.41
CA GLN A 53 -0.30 -33.78 29.08
C GLN A 53 -1.67 -33.92 28.37
N PRO A 54 -2.80 -33.40 28.89
CA PRO A 54 -4.10 -33.50 28.22
C PRO A 54 -4.13 -32.86 26.83
N PHE A 55 -3.39 -31.77 26.60
CA PHE A 55 -3.35 -31.08 25.30
C PHE A 55 -2.51 -31.85 24.26
N ILE A 56 -1.44 -32.51 24.69
CA ILE A 56 -0.64 -33.38 23.83
C ILE A 56 -1.45 -34.62 23.41
N PHE A 57 -2.20 -35.23 24.33
CA PHE A 57 -3.10 -36.34 23.98
C PHE A 57 -4.23 -35.90 23.04
N ALA A 58 -4.83 -34.72 23.25
CA ALA A 58 -5.84 -34.17 22.34
C ALA A 58 -5.27 -33.92 20.93
N ALA A 59 -4.03 -33.42 20.82
CA ALA A 59 -3.37 -33.21 19.54
C ALA A 59 -3.05 -34.52 18.80
N ILE A 60 -2.65 -35.58 19.53
CA ILE A 60 -2.41 -36.91 18.96
C ILE A 60 -3.72 -37.54 18.48
N ILE A 61 -4.80 -37.44 19.25
CA ILE A 61 -6.13 -37.96 18.86
C ILE A 61 -6.65 -37.21 17.62
N ALA A 62 -6.50 -35.88 17.57
CA ALA A 62 -6.87 -35.09 16.40
C ALA A 62 -6.04 -35.45 15.16
N GLY A 63 -4.73 -35.71 15.32
CA GLY A 63 -3.85 -36.18 14.25
C GLY A 63 -4.26 -37.55 13.71
N VAL A 64 -4.57 -38.51 14.60
CA VAL A 64 -5.05 -39.85 14.20
C VAL A 64 -6.41 -39.75 13.51
N PHE A 65 -7.30 -38.86 13.98
CA PHE A 65 -8.60 -38.64 13.36
C PHE A 65 -8.48 -38.07 11.95
N LEU A 66 -7.53 -37.14 11.72
CA LEU A 66 -7.23 -36.63 10.37
C LEU A 66 -6.65 -37.69 9.44
N ILE A 67 -5.82 -38.61 9.95
CA ILE A 67 -5.28 -39.73 9.17
C ILE A 67 -6.40 -40.71 8.81
N ILE A 68 -7.32 -41.00 9.73
CA ILE A 68 -8.50 -41.85 9.48
C ILE A 68 -9.44 -41.18 8.48
N LEU A 69 -9.65 -39.86 8.58
CA LEU A 69 -10.42 -39.08 7.60
C LEU A 69 -9.77 -39.11 6.22
N PHE A 70 -8.45 -38.97 6.16
CA PHE A 70 -7.70 -39.01 4.90
C PHE A 70 -7.77 -40.41 4.24
N TRP A 71 -7.65 -41.48 5.03
CA TRP A 71 -7.83 -42.85 4.55
C TRP A 71 -9.28 -43.17 4.15
N GLY A 72 -10.26 -42.69 4.93
CA GLY A 72 -11.69 -42.84 4.63
C GLY A 72 -12.09 -42.11 3.35
N MET A 73 -11.58 -40.90 3.14
CA MET A 73 -11.85 -40.09 1.95
C MET A 73 -11.19 -40.67 0.69
N ASN A 74 -9.96 -41.19 0.80
CA ASN A 74 -9.28 -41.90 -0.29
C ASN A 74 -9.97 -43.24 -0.65
N SER A 75 -10.61 -43.91 0.32
CA SER A 75 -11.39 -45.14 0.09
C SER A 75 -12.72 -44.86 -0.65
N ILE A 76 -13.37 -43.74 -0.36
CA ILE A 76 -14.62 -43.31 -1.04
C ILE A 76 -14.32 -42.87 -2.49
N LEU A 77 -13.20 -42.17 -2.71
CA LEU A 77 -12.73 -41.82 -4.07
C LEU A 77 -12.38 -43.05 -4.92
N LYS A 78 -11.89 -44.14 -4.30
CA LYS A 78 -11.71 -45.43 -4.98
C LYS A 78 -13.02 -46.19 -5.23
N LYS A 79 -14.06 -45.96 -4.43
CA LYS A 79 -15.41 -46.55 -4.62
C LYS A 79 -16.26 -45.84 -5.68
N LEU A 80 -15.89 -44.62 -6.09
CA LEU A 80 -16.52 -43.90 -7.22
C LEU A 80 -15.87 -44.23 -8.58
N GLY A 81 -14.84 -45.08 -8.61
CA GLY A 81 -14.12 -45.46 -9.83
C GLY A 81 -14.10 -46.96 -10.13
N GLN A 82 -14.99 -47.76 -9.52
CA GLN A 82 -15.11 -49.19 -9.84
C GLN A 82 -16.52 -49.53 -10.30
N GLU A 83 -16.73 -49.50 -11.61
CA GLU A 83 -17.76 -50.32 -12.23
C GLU A 83 -17.38 -51.80 -12.05
N GLN A 84 -18.27 -52.59 -11.45
CA GLN A 84 -18.15 -54.05 -11.39
C GLN A 84 -18.47 -54.65 -12.76
N PRO A 85 -17.78 -55.73 -13.20
CA PRO A 85 -18.14 -56.44 -14.41
C PRO A 85 -19.44 -57.21 -14.18
N ARG A 86 -20.50 -56.85 -14.92
CA ARG A 86 -21.79 -57.55 -14.87
C ARG A 86 -21.77 -58.71 -15.87
N ALA A 87 -22.12 -59.90 -15.36
CA ALA A 87 -22.17 -61.16 -16.10
C ALA A 87 -23.04 -61.09 -17.37
N GLU A 88 -22.55 -61.74 -18.42
CA GLU A 88 -23.19 -61.89 -19.73
C GLU A 88 -24.49 -62.70 -19.64
N THR A 89 -25.56 -62.18 -20.25
CA THR A 89 -26.66 -62.99 -20.79
C THR A 89 -26.90 -62.57 -22.24
N PRO A 90 -27.23 -63.52 -23.12
CA PRO A 90 -26.93 -63.41 -24.54
C PRO A 90 -27.92 -62.51 -25.27
N SER A 91 -27.40 -61.58 -26.08
CA SER A 91 -28.15 -60.85 -27.10
C SER A 91 -27.76 -61.39 -28.49
N PRO A 92 -28.65 -61.27 -29.50
CA PRO A 92 -28.75 -62.17 -30.66
C PRO A 92 -27.59 -61.99 -31.66
N PRO A 93 -27.46 -62.88 -32.68
CA PRO A 93 -26.27 -62.94 -33.50
C PRO A 93 -26.06 -61.64 -34.28
N VAL A 94 -24.84 -61.12 -34.15
CA VAL A 94 -24.26 -60.03 -34.93
C VAL A 94 -24.43 -60.31 -36.42
N LYS A 95 -25.17 -59.44 -37.12
CA LYS A 95 -25.01 -59.27 -38.57
C LYS A 95 -23.64 -58.63 -38.80
N LYS A 96 -22.89 -59.18 -39.76
CA LYS A 96 -21.66 -58.59 -40.26
C LYS A 96 -21.98 -57.21 -40.85
N GLU A 97 -21.48 -56.15 -40.23
CA GLU A 97 -21.44 -54.81 -40.83
C GLU A 97 -20.12 -54.13 -40.41
N ASP A 98 -19.28 -54.00 -41.45
CA ASP A 98 -18.20 -53.06 -41.73
C ASP A 98 -17.11 -52.73 -40.69
N VAL A 99 -15.90 -53.22 -41.03
CA VAL A 99 -14.59 -52.73 -40.58
C VAL A 99 -14.51 -51.20 -40.73
N PRO A 100 -13.97 -50.44 -39.76
CA PRO A 100 -13.71 -49.01 -39.94
C PRO A 100 -12.74 -48.81 -41.11
N LYS A 101 -13.19 -48.10 -42.16
CA LYS A 101 -12.33 -47.65 -43.26
C LYS A 101 -11.18 -46.83 -42.69
N GLU A 102 -9.96 -47.10 -43.14
CA GLU A 102 -8.83 -46.18 -42.99
C GLU A 102 -9.28 -44.77 -43.42
N MET A 103 -9.12 -43.77 -42.56
CA MET A 103 -9.35 -42.36 -42.92
C MET A 103 -8.51 -42.04 -44.15
N SER A 104 -9.13 -41.61 -45.24
CA SER A 104 -8.39 -41.22 -46.44
C SER A 104 -7.54 -39.98 -46.13
N GLN A 105 -6.42 -39.79 -46.84
CA GLN A 105 -5.58 -38.60 -46.67
C GLN A 105 -6.37 -37.29 -46.87
N GLN A 106 -7.39 -37.32 -47.72
CA GLN A 106 -8.32 -36.19 -47.94
C GLN A 106 -9.19 -35.88 -46.72
N ASP A 107 -9.60 -36.90 -45.95
CA ASP A 107 -10.39 -36.70 -44.73
C ASP A 107 -9.54 -36.11 -43.59
N ALA A 108 -8.25 -36.49 -43.52
CA ALA A 108 -7.30 -35.95 -42.55
C ALA A 108 -6.90 -34.49 -42.85
N GLU A 109 -6.67 -34.14 -44.12
CA GLU A 109 -6.42 -32.76 -44.55
C GLU A 109 -7.62 -31.86 -44.28
N THR A 110 -8.83 -32.35 -44.55
CA THR A 110 -10.07 -31.60 -44.29
C THR A 110 -10.29 -31.38 -42.78
N ALA A 111 -9.97 -32.36 -41.94
CA ALA A 111 -10.05 -32.24 -40.48
C ALA A 111 -9.01 -31.24 -39.91
N SER A 112 -7.78 -31.26 -40.43
CA SER A 112 -6.72 -30.31 -40.08
C SER A 112 -7.08 -28.87 -40.50
N PHE A 113 -7.68 -28.72 -41.68
CA PHE A 113 -8.15 -27.42 -42.13
C PHE A 113 -9.30 -26.87 -41.27
N ASN A 114 -10.25 -27.71 -40.87
CA ASN A 114 -11.34 -27.31 -39.99
C ASN A 114 -10.85 -26.91 -38.59
N SER A 115 -9.81 -27.57 -38.06
CA SER A 115 -9.22 -27.17 -36.77
C SER A 115 -8.47 -25.83 -36.86
N LEU A 116 -7.78 -25.57 -37.98
CA LEU A 116 -7.14 -24.28 -38.26
C LEU A 116 -8.17 -23.14 -38.37
N LYS A 117 -9.32 -23.37 -39.02
CA LYS A 117 -10.42 -22.40 -39.05
C LYS A 117 -10.90 -22.03 -37.64
N THR A 118 -11.10 -23.03 -36.78
CA THR A 118 -11.51 -22.79 -35.39
C THR A 118 -10.42 -22.04 -34.62
N SER A 119 -9.15 -22.41 -34.79
CA SER A 119 -8.01 -21.71 -34.16
C SER A 119 -7.93 -20.23 -34.56
N VAL A 120 -8.06 -19.95 -35.86
CA VAL A 120 -8.05 -18.57 -36.38
C VAL A 120 -9.26 -17.78 -35.91
N LEU A 121 -10.44 -18.40 -35.86
CA LEU A 121 -11.65 -17.79 -35.33
C LEU A 121 -11.47 -17.40 -33.85
N ASP A 122 -11.03 -18.35 -33.02
CA ASP A 122 -10.78 -18.15 -31.59
C ASP A 122 -9.70 -17.09 -31.36
N ALA A 123 -8.66 -17.07 -32.19
CA ALA A 123 -7.60 -16.08 -32.14
C ALA A 123 -8.06 -14.66 -32.47
N ILE A 124 -8.89 -14.51 -33.52
CA ILE A 124 -9.44 -13.21 -33.94
C ILE A 124 -10.39 -12.66 -32.87
N ILE A 125 -11.21 -13.52 -32.27
CA ILE A 125 -12.14 -13.14 -31.20
C ILE A 125 -11.40 -12.85 -29.89
N GLY A 126 -10.43 -13.70 -29.52
CA GLY A 126 -9.71 -13.58 -28.25
C GLY A 126 -8.62 -12.51 -28.24
N THR A 127 -7.99 -12.22 -29.39
CA THR A 127 -6.89 -11.25 -29.52
C THR A 127 -7.06 -10.32 -30.73
N PRO A 128 -8.15 -9.52 -30.79
CA PRO A 128 -8.51 -8.74 -31.97
C PRO A 128 -7.43 -7.72 -32.37
N LYS A 129 -6.75 -7.11 -31.40
CA LYS A 129 -5.63 -6.17 -31.64
C LYS A 129 -4.43 -6.81 -32.33
N THR A 130 -4.09 -8.04 -31.96
CA THR A 130 -2.96 -8.77 -32.56
C THR A 130 -3.33 -9.23 -33.97
N ALA A 131 -4.54 -9.75 -34.14
CA ALA A 131 -5.10 -10.12 -35.44
C ALA A 131 -5.14 -8.93 -36.41
N ALA A 132 -5.66 -7.79 -35.97
CA ALA A 132 -5.71 -6.56 -36.76
C ALA A 132 -4.32 -6.05 -37.13
N ARG A 133 -3.31 -6.23 -36.25
CA ARG A 133 -1.92 -5.89 -36.55
C ARG A 133 -1.34 -6.74 -37.68
N VAL A 134 -1.60 -8.06 -37.66
CA VAL A 134 -1.18 -8.96 -38.74
C VAL A 134 -1.78 -8.53 -40.08
N ILE A 135 -3.10 -8.24 -40.10
CA ILE A 135 -3.79 -7.78 -41.32
C ILE A 135 -3.22 -6.45 -41.81
N LYS A 136 -2.99 -5.49 -40.91
CA LYS A 136 -2.35 -4.22 -41.27
C LYS A 136 -0.96 -4.42 -41.86
N GLN A 137 -0.19 -5.36 -41.33
CA GLN A 137 1.13 -5.68 -41.85
C GLN A 137 1.04 -6.29 -43.26
N TRP A 138 0.06 -7.15 -43.54
CA TRP A 138 -0.16 -7.67 -44.90
C TRP A 138 -0.45 -6.54 -45.89
N ILE A 139 -1.32 -5.61 -45.53
CA ILE A 139 -1.67 -4.45 -46.36
C ILE A 139 -0.46 -3.52 -46.56
N GLN A 140 0.36 -3.31 -45.53
CA GLN A 140 1.57 -2.50 -45.63
C GLN A 140 2.66 -3.12 -46.50
N LEU A 141 2.76 -4.45 -46.51
CA LEU A 141 3.75 -5.17 -47.32
C LEU A 141 3.31 -5.31 -48.77
N ASP A 142 2.02 -5.48 -49.01
CA ASP A 142 1.41 -5.53 -50.34
C ASP A 142 0.10 -4.73 -50.35
N GLU A 143 0.20 -3.46 -50.69
CA GLU A 143 -0.95 -2.54 -50.74
C GLU A 143 -2.02 -2.99 -51.76
N LYS A 144 -1.64 -3.77 -52.78
CA LYS A 144 -2.53 -4.17 -53.87
C LYS A 144 -3.31 -5.44 -53.55
N ASN A 145 -2.65 -6.45 -52.98
CA ASN A 145 -3.29 -7.75 -52.69
C ASN A 145 -3.60 -7.96 -51.21
N GLY A 146 -3.02 -7.20 -50.29
CA GLY A 146 -3.23 -7.35 -48.85
C GLY A 146 -4.69 -7.26 -48.39
N PRO A 147 -5.49 -6.28 -48.88
CA PRO A 147 -6.92 -6.21 -48.57
C PRO A 147 -7.70 -7.41 -49.12
N ARG A 148 -7.34 -7.89 -50.32
CA ARG A 148 -7.93 -9.09 -50.95
C ARG A 148 -7.60 -10.37 -50.17
N ASP A 149 -6.37 -10.49 -49.67
CA ASP A 149 -5.93 -11.61 -48.83
C ASP A 149 -6.64 -11.63 -47.47
N ALA A 150 -6.89 -10.45 -46.88
CA ALA A 150 -7.69 -10.32 -45.66
C ALA A 150 -9.16 -10.69 -45.92
N ALA A 151 -9.71 -10.31 -47.08
CA ALA A 151 -11.05 -10.73 -47.50
C ALA A 151 -11.13 -12.25 -47.72
N LEU A 152 -10.12 -12.87 -48.33
CA LEU A 152 -10.01 -14.33 -48.47
C LEU A 152 -9.96 -15.02 -47.11
N LEU A 153 -9.20 -14.50 -46.15
CA LEU A 153 -9.15 -15.01 -44.78
C LEU A 153 -10.53 -15.00 -44.13
N PHE A 154 -11.25 -13.88 -44.23
CA PHE A 154 -12.59 -13.76 -43.65
C PHE A 154 -13.61 -14.65 -44.37
N CYS A 155 -13.62 -14.69 -45.70
CA CYS A 155 -14.49 -15.59 -46.45
C CYS A 155 -14.22 -17.07 -46.18
N SER A 156 -12.97 -17.44 -45.87
CA SER A 156 -12.58 -18.84 -45.61
C SER A 156 -12.90 -19.29 -44.18
N THR A 157 -12.96 -18.35 -43.23
CA THR A 157 -13.28 -18.61 -41.81
C THR A 157 -14.71 -18.21 -41.49
N SER A 158 -15.01 -16.90 -41.41
CA SER A 158 -16.39 -16.39 -41.39
C SER A 158 -16.45 -14.93 -41.87
N LYS A 159 -17.42 -14.63 -42.75
CA LYS A 159 -17.55 -13.33 -43.43
C LYS A 159 -17.76 -12.15 -42.47
N ASN A 160 -18.28 -12.41 -41.28
CA ASN A 160 -18.59 -11.38 -40.29
C ASN A 160 -17.38 -10.90 -39.47
N LEU A 161 -16.20 -11.54 -39.61
CA LEU A 161 -15.01 -11.17 -38.83
C LEU A 161 -14.50 -9.76 -39.09
N ASN A 162 -14.76 -9.22 -40.28
CA ASN A 162 -14.45 -7.83 -40.59
C ASN A 162 -15.13 -6.86 -39.60
N GLN A 163 -16.36 -7.14 -39.17
CA GLN A 163 -17.09 -6.30 -38.23
C GLN A 163 -16.46 -6.30 -36.83
N PHE A 164 -15.92 -7.45 -36.40
CA PHE A 164 -15.26 -7.58 -35.10
C PHE A 164 -13.91 -6.87 -35.04
N LEU A 165 -13.21 -6.79 -36.18
CA LEU A 165 -11.92 -6.13 -36.30
C LEU A 165 -12.03 -4.68 -36.78
N ALA A 166 -13.22 -4.18 -37.11
CA ALA A 166 -13.42 -2.85 -37.69
C ALA A 166 -12.86 -1.72 -36.80
N GLU A 167 -13.02 -1.84 -35.48
CA GLU A 167 -12.48 -0.86 -34.51
C GLU A 167 -10.96 -0.80 -34.56
N ASP A 168 -10.29 -1.96 -34.55
CA ASP A 168 -8.82 -2.04 -34.54
C ASP A 168 -8.20 -1.84 -35.93
N LEU A 169 -8.92 -2.17 -37.01
CA LEU A 169 -8.48 -1.97 -38.39
C LEU A 169 -8.63 -0.50 -38.83
N GLY A 170 -9.69 0.16 -38.38
CA GLY A 170 -10.07 1.50 -38.80
C GLY A 170 -11.01 1.50 -40.01
N PRO A 171 -11.77 2.59 -40.21
CA PRO A 171 -12.91 2.61 -41.14
C PRO A 171 -12.52 2.43 -42.61
N GLN A 172 -11.36 2.98 -43.02
CA GLN A 172 -10.90 2.89 -44.41
C GLN A 172 -10.48 1.47 -44.79
N ILE A 173 -9.66 0.83 -43.95
CA ILE A 173 -9.17 -0.53 -44.19
C ILE A 173 -10.33 -1.52 -44.13
N SER A 174 -11.23 -1.37 -43.16
CA SER A 174 -12.39 -2.26 -43.05
C SER A 174 -13.35 -2.14 -44.24
N ALA A 175 -13.55 -0.93 -44.78
CA ALA A 175 -14.37 -0.71 -45.98
C ALA A 175 -13.74 -1.34 -47.24
N ASP A 176 -12.42 -1.21 -47.41
CA ASP A 176 -11.68 -1.78 -48.53
C ASP A 176 -11.72 -3.33 -48.52
N ILE A 177 -11.53 -3.92 -47.34
CA ILE A 177 -11.68 -5.37 -47.17
C ILE A 177 -13.13 -5.80 -47.44
N GLN A 178 -14.13 -5.03 -47.00
CA GLN A 178 -15.54 -5.35 -47.23
C GLN A 178 -15.89 -5.39 -48.72
N MET A 179 -15.39 -4.43 -49.49
CA MET A 179 -15.56 -4.41 -50.95
C MET A 179 -15.03 -5.70 -51.59
N HIS A 180 -13.86 -6.17 -51.18
CA HIS A 180 -13.32 -7.44 -51.67
C HIS A 180 -14.11 -8.67 -51.20
N ILE A 181 -14.66 -8.69 -49.97
CA ILE A 181 -15.52 -9.78 -49.49
C ILE A 181 -16.72 -9.97 -50.43
N ASP A 182 -17.29 -8.87 -50.91
CA ASP A 182 -18.48 -8.87 -51.76
C ASP A 182 -18.17 -9.30 -53.21
N GLU A 183 -16.93 -9.09 -53.67
CA GLU A 183 -16.48 -9.39 -55.05
C GLU A 183 -15.79 -10.76 -55.22
N LEU A 184 -15.42 -11.43 -54.13
CA LEU A 184 -14.62 -12.67 -54.19
C LEU A 184 -15.44 -13.89 -54.68
N PRO A 185 -14.99 -14.61 -55.74
CA PRO A 185 -15.68 -15.80 -56.23
C PRO A 185 -15.46 -17.01 -55.32
N ALA A 186 -16.46 -17.91 -55.25
CA ALA A 186 -16.43 -19.10 -54.39
C ALA A 186 -15.29 -20.08 -54.72
N GLU A 187 -14.90 -20.15 -55.99
CA GLU A 187 -13.78 -20.99 -56.46
C GLU A 187 -12.45 -20.53 -55.85
N GLU A 188 -12.18 -19.22 -55.82
CA GLU A 188 -10.94 -18.65 -55.28
C GLU A 188 -10.87 -18.83 -53.75
N ILE A 189 -12.00 -18.74 -53.05
CA ILE A 189 -12.08 -18.99 -51.60
C ILE A 189 -11.70 -20.44 -51.28
N THR A 190 -12.14 -21.39 -52.11
CA THR A 190 -11.87 -22.82 -51.92
C THR A 190 -10.42 -23.18 -52.23
N GLU A 191 -9.87 -22.57 -53.29
CA GLU A 191 -8.49 -22.82 -53.74
C GLU A 191 -7.44 -22.19 -52.80
N LYS A 192 -7.61 -20.92 -52.42
CA LYS A 192 -6.60 -20.15 -51.67
C LYS A 192 -6.85 -20.08 -50.16
N GLY A 193 -8.06 -20.40 -49.72
CA GLY A 193 -8.46 -20.30 -48.31
C GLY A 193 -7.54 -21.06 -47.33
N PRO A 194 -7.18 -22.32 -47.60
CA PRO A 194 -6.27 -23.09 -46.74
C PRO A 194 -4.91 -22.43 -46.52
N GLU A 195 -4.29 -21.94 -47.59
CA GLU A 195 -2.97 -21.32 -47.51
C GLU A 195 -3.02 -19.97 -46.78
N ILE A 196 -4.07 -19.17 -47.02
CA ILE A 196 -4.26 -17.89 -46.33
C ILE A 196 -4.47 -18.09 -44.83
N ILE A 197 -5.26 -19.09 -44.43
CA ILE A 197 -5.51 -19.43 -43.01
C ILE A 197 -4.20 -19.87 -42.33
N ARG A 198 -3.40 -20.74 -42.98
CA ARG A 198 -2.10 -21.18 -42.44
C ARG A 198 -1.13 -20.02 -42.28
N ARG A 199 -1.02 -19.17 -43.31
CA ARG A 199 -0.17 -17.98 -43.31
C ARG A 199 -0.60 -16.99 -42.22
N PHE A 200 -1.89 -16.87 -41.95
CA PHE A 200 -2.39 -16.01 -40.88
C PHE A 200 -2.00 -16.55 -39.50
N ASP A 201 -2.20 -17.85 -39.24
CA ASP A 201 -1.84 -18.48 -37.97
C ASP A 201 -0.33 -18.35 -37.66
N GLU A 202 0.53 -18.56 -38.66
CA GLU A 202 1.99 -18.38 -38.53
C GLU A 202 2.36 -16.92 -38.18
N ASN A 203 1.85 -15.96 -38.95
CA ASN A 203 2.12 -14.55 -38.69
C ASN A 203 1.56 -14.07 -37.35
N LEU A 204 0.43 -14.64 -36.91
CA LEU A 204 -0.14 -14.33 -35.60
C LEU A 204 0.77 -14.79 -34.47
N ARG A 205 1.33 -16.01 -34.56
CA ARG A 205 2.30 -16.52 -33.59
C ARG A 205 3.56 -15.66 -33.56
N ASP A 206 4.10 -15.30 -34.72
CA ASP A 206 5.28 -14.45 -34.81
C ASP A 206 5.02 -13.04 -34.27
N THR A 207 3.83 -12.49 -34.55
CA THR A 207 3.42 -11.18 -34.04
C THR A 207 3.22 -11.23 -32.53
N ALA A 208 2.62 -12.30 -31.99
CA ALA A 208 2.46 -12.49 -30.55
C ALA A 208 3.83 -12.61 -29.85
N LEU A 209 4.76 -13.39 -30.41
CA LEU A 209 6.14 -13.50 -29.91
C LEU A 209 6.90 -12.16 -29.99
N SER A 210 6.71 -11.41 -31.07
CA SER A 210 7.30 -10.08 -31.22
C SER A 210 6.67 -9.04 -30.29
N ALA A 211 5.38 -9.17 -29.96
CA ALA A 211 4.69 -8.30 -29.01
C ALA A 211 5.21 -8.54 -27.59
N ILE A 212 5.43 -9.81 -27.20
CA ILE A 212 6.10 -10.17 -25.94
C ILE A 212 7.51 -9.57 -25.88
N ARG A 213 8.24 -9.57 -27.01
CA ARG A 213 9.58 -8.95 -27.11
C ARG A 213 9.54 -7.41 -27.06
N ASN A 214 8.49 -6.79 -27.62
CA ASN A 214 8.35 -5.33 -27.72
C ASN A 214 7.61 -4.70 -26.51
N GLU A 215 7.02 -5.51 -25.62
CA GLU A 215 6.48 -5.07 -24.32
C GLU A 215 7.57 -4.59 -23.34
N GLU A 216 8.86 -4.67 -23.71
CA GLU A 216 10.00 -4.02 -23.03
C GLU A 216 9.87 -2.48 -22.89
N LYS A 217 8.81 -1.85 -23.40
CA LYS A 217 8.50 -0.42 -23.17
C LYS A 217 7.41 -0.14 -22.15
N THR A 218 6.77 -1.15 -21.58
CA THR A 218 5.93 -0.96 -20.39
C THR A 218 6.83 -1.14 -19.18
N ASP A 219 7.30 -0.05 -18.59
CA ASP A 219 8.03 -0.09 -17.32
C ASP A 219 7.13 -0.81 -16.29
N ALA A 220 7.44 -2.09 -16.03
CA ALA A 220 6.65 -2.94 -15.14
C ALA A 220 6.62 -2.38 -13.70
N LEU A 221 7.53 -1.45 -13.39
CA LEU A 221 7.65 -0.74 -12.14
C LEU A 221 7.11 0.70 -12.21
N ALA A 222 6.44 1.11 -13.29
CA ALA A 222 5.88 2.46 -13.44
C ALA A 222 4.90 2.84 -12.30
N PHE A 223 4.24 1.85 -11.70
CA PHE A 223 3.35 2.07 -10.55
C PHE A 223 4.08 2.68 -9.34
N LEU A 224 5.41 2.50 -9.22
CA LEU A 224 6.21 3.09 -8.14
C LEU A 224 6.13 4.63 -8.13
N HIS A 225 5.93 5.26 -9.29
CA HIS A 225 5.78 6.71 -9.38
C HIS A 225 4.47 7.21 -8.75
N GLN A 226 3.43 6.36 -8.71
CA GLN A 226 2.11 6.69 -8.18
C GLN A 226 2.02 6.55 -6.66
N LEU A 227 2.92 5.79 -6.05
CA LEU A 227 2.98 5.61 -4.59
C LEU A 227 3.48 6.88 -3.90
N THR A 228 3.04 7.13 -2.67
CA THR A 228 3.59 8.20 -1.82
C THR A 228 4.94 7.81 -1.21
N ASP A 229 5.69 8.78 -0.67
CA ASP A 229 7.00 8.51 -0.06
C ASP A 229 6.89 7.55 1.13
N ASP A 230 5.84 7.67 1.95
CA ASP A 230 5.59 6.75 3.08
C ASP A 230 5.31 5.33 2.58
N GLN A 231 4.45 5.19 1.56
CA GLN A 231 4.14 3.89 0.96
C GLN A 231 5.40 3.24 0.37
N LEU A 232 6.25 4.03 -0.31
CA LEU A 232 7.53 3.55 -0.82
C LEU A 232 8.48 3.13 0.30
N GLN A 233 8.57 3.88 1.40
CA GLN A 233 9.37 3.49 2.57
C GLN A 233 8.94 2.15 3.15
N HIS A 234 7.62 1.95 3.32
CA HIS A 234 7.07 0.69 3.78
C HIS A 234 7.34 -0.46 2.80
N LEU A 235 7.27 -0.18 1.49
CA LEU A 235 7.58 -1.15 0.45
C LEU A 235 9.05 -1.58 0.46
N ILE A 236 10.01 -0.65 0.63
CA ILE A 236 11.45 -0.92 0.47
C ILE A 236 12.14 -1.51 1.71
N LYS A 237 11.66 -1.18 2.92
CA LYS A 237 12.27 -1.63 4.19
C LYS A 237 12.47 -3.15 4.30
N PRO A 238 11.49 -4.00 3.92
CA PRO A 238 11.65 -5.46 3.99
C PRO A 238 12.34 -6.07 2.76
N LEU A 239 12.66 -5.29 1.73
CA LEU A 239 13.28 -5.83 0.51
C LEU A 239 14.74 -6.24 0.75
N LYS A 240 15.20 -7.24 0.01
CA LYS A 240 16.63 -7.58 -0.09
C LYS A 240 17.36 -6.49 -0.90
N ASP A 241 18.66 -6.32 -0.66
CA ASP A 241 19.44 -5.21 -1.22
C ASP A 241 19.40 -5.13 -2.76
N GLY A 242 19.48 -6.27 -3.47
CA GLY A 242 19.39 -6.28 -4.93
C GLY A 242 18.03 -5.81 -5.46
N VAL A 243 16.93 -6.26 -4.86
CA VAL A 243 15.57 -5.82 -5.26
C VAL A 243 15.36 -4.35 -4.89
N ARG A 244 15.87 -3.94 -3.72
CA ARG A 244 15.82 -2.54 -3.29
C ARG A 244 16.57 -1.63 -4.26
N ALA A 245 17.73 -2.05 -4.73
CA ALA A 245 18.53 -1.33 -5.71
C ALA A 245 17.77 -1.16 -7.04
N ILE A 246 17.12 -2.22 -7.53
CA ILE A 246 16.29 -2.15 -8.74
C ILE A 246 15.16 -1.11 -8.56
N VAL A 247 14.46 -1.14 -7.42
CA VAL A 247 13.39 -0.16 -7.11
C VAL A 247 13.92 1.27 -7.05
N LEU A 248 15.02 1.49 -6.34
CA LEU A 248 15.62 2.82 -6.20
C LEU A 248 16.15 3.37 -7.53
N ALA A 249 16.63 2.50 -8.42
CA ALA A 249 17.13 2.86 -9.74
C ALA A 249 16.02 3.33 -10.71
N GLN A 250 14.76 2.93 -10.48
CA GLN A 250 13.61 3.40 -11.27
C GLN A 250 13.06 4.76 -10.79
N LEU A 251 13.47 5.23 -9.62
CA LEU A 251 12.96 6.48 -9.04
C LEU A 251 13.83 7.70 -9.41
N PRO A 252 13.25 8.91 -9.48
CA PRO A 252 14.04 10.13 -9.65
C PRO A 252 15.07 10.29 -8.54
N ALA A 253 16.28 10.76 -8.86
CA ALA A 253 17.43 10.82 -7.95
C ALA A 253 17.12 11.46 -6.58
N LYS A 254 16.37 12.57 -6.57
CA LYS A 254 15.97 13.26 -5.32
C LYS A 254 15.11 12.36 -4.42
N ARG A 255 14.19 11.60 -5.02
CA ARG A 255 13.27 10.70 -4.32
C ARG A 255 14.00 9.46 -3.81
N ALA A 256 14.83 8.86 -4.65
CA ALA A 256 15.71 7.74 -4.26
C ALA A 256 16.62 8.13 -3.08
N PHE A 257 17.23 9.32 -3.12
CA PHE A 257 18.06 9.82 -2.02
C PHE A 257 17.28 9.97 -0.70
N SER A 258 16.08 10.56 -0.74
CA SER A 258 15.21 10.67 0.44
C SER A 258 14.89 9.29 1.05
N LEU A 259 14.55 8.32 0.20
CA LEU A 259 14.28 6.95 0.62
C LEU A 259 15.51 6.26 1.20
N ILE A 260 16.69 6.44 0.62
CA ILE A 260 17.94 5.88 1.17
C ILE A 260 18.21 6.45 2.56
N LYS A 261 18.02 7.76 2.77
CA LYS A 261 18.20 8.41 4.07
C LYS A 261 17.24 7.88 5.15
N SER A 262 16.06 7.40 4.75
CA SER A 262 15.07 6.79 5.65
C SER A 262 15.43 5.36 6.10
N LEU A 263 16.39 4.70 5.44
CA LEU A 263 16.86 3.37 5.82
C LEU A 263 17.77 3.44 7.04
N ASP A 264 17.86 2.34 7.78
CA ASP A 264 18.85 2.15 8.85
C ASP A 264 20.25 2.53 8.33
N PRO A 265 21.01 3.38 9.05
CA PRO A 265 22.37 3.80 8.66
C PRO A 265 23.29 2.64 8.26
N ARG A 266 23.11 1.45 8.84
CA ARG A 266 23.89 0.24 8.51
C ARG A 266 23.56 -0.34 7.14
N LYS A 267 22.35 -0.10 6.62
CA LYS A 267 21.86 -0.62 5.33
C LYS A 267 22.10 0.34 4.17
N GLN A 268 22.37 1.62 4.44
CA GLN A 268 22.59 2.64 3.39
C GLN A 268 23.78 2.31 2.47
N PRO A 269 24.97 1.92 2.99
CA PRO A 269 26.11 1.62 2.12
C PRO A 269 25.84 0.41 1.23
N SER A 270 25.21 -0.64 1.76
CA SER A 270 24.87 -1.84 0.99
C SER A 270 23.85 -1.54 -0.12
N ALA A 271 22.85 -0.70 0.16
CA ALA A 271 21.87 -0.27 -0.84
C ALA A 271 22.53 0.51 -1.99
N LEU A 272 23.43 1.45 -1.67
CA LEU A 272 24.17 2.23 -2.66
C LEU A 272 25.13 1.35 -3.49
N ALA A 273 25.86 0.44 -2.83
CA ALA A 273 26.73 -0.51 -3.52
C ALA A 273 25.95 -1.45 -4.45
N ALA A 274 24.79 -1.94 -4.00
CA ALA A 274 23.91 -2.76 -4.84
C ALA A 274 23.40 -1.97 -6.05
N MET A 275 23.03 -0.68 -5.89
CA MET A 275 22.62 0.17 -7.02
C MET A 275 23.72 0.32 -8.07
N GLY A 276 24.99 0.49 -7.64
CA GLY A 276 26.12 0.57 -8.56
C GLY A 276 26.41 -0.73 -9.31
N ASN A 277 25.99 -1.88 -8.77
CA ASN A 277 26.25 -3.20 -9.35
C ASN A 277 25.08 -3.76 -10.18
N VAL A 278 23.92 -3.07 -10.22
CA VAL A 278 22.78 -3.50 -11.04
C VAL A 278 23.03 -3.05 -12.49
N GLU A 279 23.64 -3.93 -13.30
CA GLU A 279 23.88 -3.66 -14.72
C GLU A 279 22.82 -4.28 -15.63
N ARG A 280 22.47 -5.55 -15.41
CA ARG A 280 21.52 -6.30 -16.25
C ARG A 280 20.69 -7.27 -15.41
N VAL A 281 19.38 -7.18 -15.53
CA VAL A 281 18.43 -8.12 -14.92
C VAL A 281 17.65 -8.80 -16.05
N PRO A 282 17.60 -10.14 -16.11
CA PRO A 282 16.80 -10.86 -17.09
C PRO A 282 15.32 -10.41 -17.06
N ALA A 283 14.70 -10.29 -18.23
CA ALA A 283 13.35 -9.70 -18.35
C ALA A 283 12.29 -10.50 -17.58
N ASP A 284 12.39 -11.83 -17.58
CA ASP A 284 11.53 -12.74 -16.81
C ASP A 284 11.64 -12.50 -15.29
N VAL A 285 12.87 -12.33 -14.80
CA VAL A 285 13.15 -11.99 -13.40
C VAL A 285 12.63 -10.60 -13.05
N TYR A 286 12.82 -9.63 -13.93
CA TYR A 286 12.34 -8.25 -13.75
C TYR A 286 10.80 -8.20 -13.66
N GLN A 287 10.10 -8.89 -14.57
CA GLN A 287 8.63 -9.00 -14.55
C GLN A 287 8.13 -9.73 -13.29
N HIS A 288 8.83 -10.79 -12.86
CA HIS A 288 8.49 -11.49 -11.63
C HIS A 288 8.62 -10.58 -10.40
N ILE A 289 9.71 -9.81 -10.31
CA ILE A 289 9.93 -8.82 -9.25
C ILE A 289 8.82 -7.75 -9.28
N ALA A 290 8.51 -7.21 -10.46
CA ALA A 290 7.46 -6.20 -10.62
C ALA A 290 6.10 -6.70 -10.14
N LYS A 291 5.71 -7.92 -10.51
CA LYS A 291 4.45 -8.55 -10.06
C LYS A 291 4.40 -8.71 -8.54
N GLN A 292 5.50 -9.15 -7.92
CA GLN A 292 5.57 -9.28 -6.46
C GLN A 292 5.47 -7.93 -5.75
N LEU A 293 6.18 -6.92 -6.27
CA LEU A 293 6.15 -5.56 -5.71
C LEU A 293 4.77 -4.91 -5.87
N LEU A 294 4.10 -5.13 -6.99
CA LEU A 294 2.75 -4.63 -7.23
C LEU A 294 1.73 -5.24 -6.24
N ASN A 295 1.84 -6.54 -5.97
CA ASN A 295 0.98 -7.19 -4.98
C ASN A 295 1.19 -6.62 -3.57
N ARG A 296 2.45 -6.42 -3.17
CA ARG A 296 2.77 -5.77 -1.88
C ARG A 296 2.30 -4.32 -1.83
N ALA A 297 2.44 -3.56 -2.92
CA ALA A 297 1.96 -2.19 -3.00
C ALA A 297 0.44 -2.11 -2.81
N ARG A 298 -0.32 -3.07 -3.37
CA ARG A 298 -1.77 -3.16 -3.16
C ARG A 298 -2.14 -3.49 -1.71
N GLU A 299 -1.35 -4.29 -1.02
CA GLU A 299 -1.55 -4.55 0.41
C GLU A 299 -1.29 -3.29 1.24
N ILE A 300 -0.30 -2.49 0.87
CA ILE A 300 -0.03 -1.19 1.51
C ILE A 300 -1.17 -0.20 1.21
N ASP A 301 -1.76 -0.20 0.02
CA ASP A 301 -2.90 0.68 -0.32
C ASP A 301 -4.18 0.32 0.46
N LYS A 302 -4.37 -0.96 0.79
CA LYS A 302 -5.44 -1.41 1.70
C LYS A 302 -5.21 -0.92 3.14
N MET A 303 -3.96 -0.65 3.52
CA MET A 303 -3.61 0.04 4.76
C MET A 303 -3.80 1.55 4.57
N ARG A 304 -5.02 1.98 4.26
CA ARG A 304 -5.37 3.39 4.44
C ARG A 304 -5.20 3.68 5.92
N TYR A 305 -4.10 4.33 6.28
CA TYR A 305 -4.01 5.00 7.56
C TYR A 305 -5.17 5.98 7.60
N VAL A 306 -6.22 5.66 8.36
CA VAL A 306 -7.15 6.69 8.83
C VAL A 306 -6.25 7.63 9.61
N ARG A 307 -6.03 8.84 9.07
CA ARG A 307 -5.38 9.91 9.82
C ARG A 307 -6.33 10.28 10.94
N ALA A 308 -6.35 9.47 11.99
CA ALA A 308 -6.95 9.83 13.25
C ALA A 308 -6.02 10.87 13.85
N ASP A 309 -6.46 12.12 13.94
CA ASP A 309 -5.73 13.14 14.67
C ASP A 309 -5.86 12.80 16.16
N GLY A 310 -4.98 11.92 16.63
CA GLY A 310 -4.94 11.48 18.02
C GLY A 310 -4.66 12.63 18.98
N ILE A 311 -4.03 13.72 18.51
CA ILE A 311 -3.83 14.92 19.33
C ILE A 311 -5.14 15.66 19.50
N ASP A 312 -5.93 15.85 18.44
CA ASP A 312 -7.25 16.47 18.57
C ASP A 312 -8.18 15.63 19.46
N ALA A 313 -8.12 14.30 19.35
CA ALA A 313 -8.84 13.41 20.25
C ALA A 313 -8.40 13.59 21.71
N LEU A 314 -7.09 13.69 21.97
CA LEU A 314 -6.57 13.92 23.32
C LEU A 314 -6.93 15.30 23.87
N VAL A 315 -6.85 16.34 23.05
CA VAL A 315 -7.32 17.72 23.38
C VAL A 315 -8.79 17.70 23.78
N ASN A 316 -9.62 16.96 23.06
CA ASN A 316 -11.04 16.81 23.41
C ASN A 316 -11.24 16.02 24.71
N ILE A 317 -10.39 15.04 25.02
CA ILE A 317 -10.45 14.29 26.29
C ILE A 317 -10.09 15.21 27.46
N LEU A 318 -9.02 16.01 27.31
CA LEU A 318 -8.59 16.96 28.33
C LEU A 318 -9.70 17.95 28.72
N ASP A 319 -10.60 18.34 27.80
CA ASP A 319 -11.75 19.22 28.08
C ASP A 319 -12.82 18.66 29.03
N TYR A 320 -12.75 17.37 29.35
CA TYR A 320 -13.65 16.71 30.29
C TYR A 320 -12.98 16.34 31.61
N MET A 321 -11.64 16.43 31.68
CA MET A 321 -10.88 16.20 32.90
C MET A 321 -10.98 17.40 33.84
N ASP A 322 -10.78 17.19 35.14
CA ASP A 322 -10.59 18.30 36.07
C ASP A 322 -9.20 18.93 35.94
N ASP A 323 -8.96 20.03 36.64
CA ASP A 323 -7.70 20.79 36.50
C ASP A 323 -6.48 19.97 36.96
N LEU A 324 -6.64 19.15 38.01
CA LEU A 324 -5.55 18.38 38.62
C LEU A 324 -5.20 17.17 37.74
N GLU A 325 -6.21 16.45 37.24
CA GLU A 325 -6.06 15.34 36.30
C GLU A 325 -5.38 15.80 34.99
N GLN A 326 -5.72 17.00 34.50
CA GLN A 326 -5.08 17.56 33.30
C GLN A 326 -3.59 17.80 33.52
N GLU A 327 -3.20 18.38 34.65
CA GLU A 327 -1.80 18.65 34.97
C GLU A 327 -1.00 17.36 35.14
N GLU A 328 -1.52 16.39 35.91
CA GLU A 328 -0.87 15.09 36.10
C GLU A 328 -0.68 14.35 34.78
N LEU A 329 -1.69 14.37 33.89
CA LEU A 329 -1.60 13.73 32.58
C LEU A 329 -0.57 14.42 31.67
N LEU A 330 -0.56 15.76 31.65
CA LEU A 330 0.39 16.51 30.83
C LEU A 330 1.83 16.33 31.32
N GLU A 331 2.05 16.31 32.65
CA GLU A 331 3.35 16.01 33.24
C GLU A 331 3.78 14.57 32.92
N TYR A 332 2.89 13.60 33.07
CA TYR A 332 3.15 12.22 32.69
C TYR A 332 3.57 12.12 31.22
N ILE A 333 2.84 12.75 30.30
CA ILE A 333 3.17 12.75 28.87
C ILE A 333 4.54 13.40 28.63
N GLU A 334 4.86 14.50 29.32
CA GLU A 334 6.15 15.18 29.21
C GLU A 334 7.32 14.31 29.66
N THR A 335 7.14 13.49 30.71
CA THR A 335 8.17 12.52 31.14
C THR A 335 8.40 11.39 30.14
N GLN A 336 7.35 10.96 29.42
CA GLN A 336 7.43 9.85 28.46
C GLN A 336 7.91 10.30 27.08
N ASP A 337 7.37 11.42 26.57
CA ASP A 337 7.67 11.95 25.24
C ASP A 337 7.50 13.47 25.21
N MET A 338 8.64 14.17 25.33
CA MET A 338 8.71 15.64 25.26
C MET A 338 8.23 16.21 23.91
N ASN A 339 8.38 15.48 22.80
CA ASN A 339 7.91 15.95 21.50
C ASN A 339 6.38 15.93 21.43
N LEU A 340 5.76 14.85 21.93
CA LEU A 340 4.31 14.75 22.04
C LEU A 340 3.75 15.83 22.96
N ALA A 341 4.35 16.02 24.14
CA ALA A 341 3.96 17.08 25.07
C ALA A 341 4.00 18.46 24.39
N GLN A 342 5.07 18.78 23.66
CA GLN A 342 5.17 20.05 22.94
C GLN A 342 4.07 20.23 21.89
N ARG A 343 3.70 19.15 21.16
CA ARG A 343 2.62 19.18 20.17
C ARG A 343 1.23 19.30 20.79
N ILE A 344 1.04 18.84 22.03
CA ILE A 344 -0.20 19.04 22.78
C ILE A 344 -0.25 20.48 23.32
N LYS A 345 0.85 20.98 23.88
CA LYS A 345 0.97 22.37 24.38
C LYS A 345 0.72 23.42 23.30
N THR A 346 0.92 23.11 22.02
CA THR A 346 0.57 24.01 20.90
C THR A 346 -0.91 23.99 20.51
N LYS A 347 -1.72 23.08 21.07
CA LYS A 347 -3.16 22.96 20.80
C LYS A 347 -4.03 23.05 22.06
N TYR A 348 -3.44 22.90 23.25
CA TYR A 348 -4.12 22.88 24.54
C TYR A 348 -3.45 23.86 25.52
N MET A 349 -4.27 24.57 26.30
CA MET A 349 -3.86 25.47 27.37
C MET A 349 -4.63 25.09 28.63
N THR A 350 -3.97 25.03 29.79
CA THR A 350 -4.62 24.72 31.08
C THR A 350 -5.23 25.97 31.72
N PHE A 351 -6.10 25.78 32.72
CA PHE A 351 -6.70 26.88 33.48
C PHE A 351 -5.63 27.72 34.19
N ASN A 352 -4.65 27.08 34.82
CA ASN A 352 -3.56 27.79 35.51
C ASN A 352 -2.74 28.65 34.54
N GLN A 353 -2.43 28.12 33.34
CA GLN A 353 -1.77 28.89 32.29
C GLN A 353 -2.60 30.06 31.78
N LEU A 354 -3.92 29.92 31.69
CA LEU A 354 -4.84 31.01 31.33
C LEU A 354 -4.75 32.15 32.35
N MET A 355 -4.70 31.81 33.64
CA MET A 355 -4.63 32.80 34.72
C MET A 355 -3.29 33.52 34.79
N ASP A 356 -2.22 32.89 34.32
CA ASP A 356 -0.86 33.44 34.26
C ASP A 356 -0.56 34.33 33.04
N LEU A 357 -1.52 34.51 32.15
CA LEU A 357 -1.34 35.38 31.00
C LEU A 357 -1.12 36.85 31.41
N PRO A 358 -0.42 37.65 30.57
CA PRO A 358 -0.31 39.09 30.75
C PRO A 358 -1.69 39.76 30.81
N SER A 359 -1.83 40.82 31.63
CA SER A 359 -3.11 41.50 31.87
C SER A 359 -3.85 41.94 30.60
N GLU A 360 -3.12 42.30 29.54
CA GLU A 360 -3.70 42.63 28.23
C GLU A 360 -4.48 41.46 27.62
N ARG A 361 -3.86 40.26 27.62
CA ARG A 361 -4.49 39.03 27.09
C ARG A 361 -5.62 38.53 27.98
N VAL A 362 -5.47 38.71 29.29
CA VAL A 362 -6.53 38.37 30.26
C VAL A 362 -7.78 39.20 29.99
N ARG A 363 -7.61 40.50 29.79
CA ARG A 363 -8.69 41.42 29.45
C ARG A 363 -9.42 40.99 28.18
N ASP A 364 -8.70 40.59 27.13
CA ASP A 364 -9.29 40.20 25.85
C ASP A 364 -10.30 39.05 25.98
N PHE A 365 -9.96 38.00 26.74
CA PHE A 365 -10.90 36.90 26.95
C PHE A 365 -11.99 37.26 27.96
N ALA A 366 -11.64 37.96 29.04
CA ALA A 366 -12.57 38.26 30.12
C ALA A 366 -13.71 39.20 29.68
N LEU A 367 -13.50 40.04 28.65
CA LEU A 367 -14.56 40.84 28.02
C LEU A 367 -15.63 40.02 27.30
N ASN A 368 -15.28 38.81 26.86
CA ASN A 368 -16.13 37.93 26.04
C ASN A 368 -16.79 36.79 26.83
N VAL A 369 -16.57 36.75 28.14
CA VAL A 369 -17.05 35.69 29.04
C VAL A 369 -18.16 36.26 29.93
N ASP A 370 -19.12 35.41 30.29
CA ASP A 370 -20.16 35.76 31.25
C ASP A 370 -19.56 36.07 32.64
N ARG A 371 -20.11 37.07 33.32
CA ARG A 371 -19.53 37.61 34.56
C ARG A 371 -19.68 36.65 35.73
N ASP A 372 -20.81 35.96 35.80
CA ASP A 372 -21.07 34.97 36.85
C ASP A 372 -20.22 33.72 36.60
N LEU A 373 -20.04 33.35 35.33
CA LEU A 373 -19.11 32.29 34.93
C LEU A 373 -17.66 32.62 35.33
N LEU A 374 -17.20 33.84 35.04
CA LEU A 374 -15.86 34.30 35.40
C LEU A 374 -15.69 34.31 36.92
N ALA A 375 -16.63 34.91 37.67
CA ALA A 375 -16.60 34.95 39.13
C ALA A 375 -16.52 33.53 39.74
N LYS A 376 -17.39 32.61 39.33
CA LYS A 376 -17.37 31.22 39.82
C LYS A 376 -16.07 30.48 39.50
N SER A 377 -15.45 30.77 38.35
CA SER A 377 -14.18 30.13 37.97
C SER A 377 -12.99 30.56 38.84
N LEU A 378 -13.06 31.78 39.41
CA LEU A 378 -12.01 32.39 40.23
C LEU A 378 -12.05 31.97 41.70
N ILE A 379 -13.07 31.22 42.12
CA ILE A 379 -13.14 30.67 43.47
C ILE A 379 -11.95 29.72 43.69
N HIS A 380 -11.33 29.77 44.86
CA HIS A 380 -10.10 29.05 45.24
C HIS A 380 -8.82 29.43 44.45
N VAL A 381 -8.86 30.48 43.62
CA VAL A 381 -7.65 31.08 43.05
C VAL A 381 -7.02 32.02 44.07
N ASP A 382 -5.69 32.18 44.04
CA ASP A 382 -4.99 33.06 44.96
C ASP A 382 -5.43 34.53 44.80
N GLU A 383 -5.53 35.24 45.93
CA GLU A 383 -6.08 36.60 45.98
C GLU A 383 -5.26 37.59 45.12
N MET A 384 -3.95 37.36 44.97
CA MET A 384 -3.09 38.21 44.12
C MET A 384 -3.47 38.07 42.64
N THR A 385 -3.65 36.84 42.16
CA THR A 385 -4.07 36.55 40.79
C THR A 385 -5.49 37.05 40.53
N VAL A 386 -6.42 36.85 41.47
CA VAL A 386 -7.80 37.38 41.36
C VAL A 386 -7.78 38.91 41.23
N ASN A 387 -7.05 39.61 42.09
CA ASN A 387 -6.93 41.07 42.03
C ASN A 387 -6.26 41.55 40.72
N ARG A 388 -5.24 40.83 40.23
CA ARG A 388 -4.61 41.12 38.93
C ARG A 388 -5.61 40.99 37.77
N ILE A 389 -6.46 39.98 37.80
CA ILE A 389 -7.48 39.75 36.78
C ILE A 389 -8.54 40.85 36.86
N ILE A 390 -9.10 41.12 38.03
CA ILE A 390 -10.15 42.13 38.22
C ILE A 390 -9.66 43.52 37.82
N SER A 391 -8.43 43.91 38.21
CA SER A 391 -7.83 45.21 37.85
C SER A 391 -7.50 45.36 36.36
N SER A 392 -7.46 44.27 35.60
CA SER A 392 -7.30 44.32 34.13
C SER A 392 -8.61 44.65 33.41
N LEU A 393 -9.76 44.57 34.09
CA LEU A 393 -11.08 44.84 33.53
C LEU A 393 -11.45 46.33 33.63
N PRO A 394 -12.33 46.83 32.74
CA PRO A 394 -12.95 48.13 32.91
C PRO A 394 -13.70 48.22 34.26
N ASP A 395 -13.66 49.38 34.93
CA ASP A 395 -14.21 49.62 36.28
C ASP A 395 -15.60 49.00 36.50
N LYS A 396 -16.52 49.23 35.57
CA LYS A 396 -17.88 48.69 35.64
C LYS A 396 -17.92 47.15 35.62
N LEU A 397 -17.06 46.51 34.83
CA LEU A 397 -16.99 45.05 34.77
C LEU A 397 -16.28 44.47 36.00
N ALA A 398 -15.24 45.14 36.48
CA ALA A 398 -14.55 44.78 37.72
C ALA A 398 -15.53 44.75 38.90
N GLU A 399 -16.33 45.81 39.09
CA GLU A 399 -17.36 45.89 40.13
C GLU A 399 -18.39 44.74 40.03
N MET A 400 -18.84 44.42 38.81
CA MET A 400 -19.81 43.34 38.60
C MET A 400 -19.24 41.95 38.90
N VAL A 401 -18.00 41.68 38.49
CA VAL A 401 -17.32 40.40 38.77
C VAL A 401 -17.06 40.26 40.27
N GLN A 402 -16.64 41.34 40.93
CA GLN A 402 -16.40 41.34 42.38
C GLN A 402 -17.69 41.09 43.18
N ALA A 403 -18.78 41.77 42.82
CA ALA A 403 -20.08 41.54 43.44
C ALA A 403 -20.58 40.09 43.24
N SER A 404 -20.36 39.52 42.05
CA SER A 404 -20.72 38.13 41.75
C SER A 404 -19.85 37.12 42.49
N LEU A 405 -18.56 37.43 42.70
CA LEU A 405 -17.63 36.60 43.47
C LEU A 405 -18.03 36.55 44.95
N GLU A 406 -18.38 37.70 45.53
CA GLU A 406 -18.90 37.80 46.91
C GLU A 406 -20.23 37.04 47.08
N ALA A 407 -21.11 37.11 46.09
CA ALA A 407 -22.38 36.39 46.09
C ALA A 407 -22.20 34.86 45.92
N SER A 408 -21.09 34.42 45.35
CA SER A 408 -20.80 33.02 45.00
C SER A 408 -19.91 32.31 46.03
N SER A 409 -19.86 32.78 47.28
CA SER A 409 -18.95 32.25 48.31
C SER A 409 -19.27 30.83 48.81
N GLU A 410 -20.48 30.31 48.59
CA GLU A 410 -20.94 28.98 49.04
C GLU A 410 -21.16 27.97 47.90
N VAL A 411 -20.46 28.14 46.77
CA VAL A 411 -20.58 27.26 45.60
C VAL A 411 -19.82 25.95 45.81
N SER A 412 -20.39 24.83 45.35
CA SER A 412 -19.77 23.50 45.47
C SER A 412 -18.56 23.33 44.54
N ASP A 413 -17.61 22.46 44.90
CA ASP A 413 -16.42 22.15 44.07
C ASP A 413 -16.79 21.64 42.66
N GLU A 414 -17.91 20.92 42.55
CA GLU A 414 -18.45 20.46 41.26
C GLU A 414 -18.88 21.64 40.37
N GLU A 415 -19.56 22.64 40.94
CA GLU A 415 -19.97 23.84 40.22
C GLU A 415 -18.76 24.70 39.81
N ILE A 416 -17.75 24.81 40.67
CA ILE A 416 -16.48 25.49 40.35
C ILE A 416 -15.80 24.79 39.17
N THR A 417 -15.69 23.46 39.21
CA THR A 417 -15.10 22.66 38.13
C THR A 417 -15.86 22.83 36.81
N LEU A 418 -17.20 22.82 36.87
CA LEU A 418 -18.04 23.06 35.70
C LEU A 418 -17.85 24.48 35.13
N ALA A 419 -17.76 25.49 36.00
CA ALA A 419 -17.51 26.87 35.60
C ALA A 419 -16.13 27.02 34.92
N ARG A 420 -15.07 26.43 35.49
CA ARG A 420 -13.73 26.45 34.87
C ARG A 420 -13.72 25.75 33.50
N ARG A 421 -14.36 24.59 33.37
CA ARG A 421 -14.50 23.89 32.08
C ARG A 421 -15.25 24.74 31.04
N GLN A 422 -16.35 25.38 31.45
CA GLN A 422 -17.13 26.26 30.57
C GLN A 422 -16.34 27.50 30.16
N LEU A 423 -15.54 28.09 31.06
CA LEU A 423 -14.62 29.18 30.76
C LEU A 423 -13.60 28.74 29.69
N MET A 424 -12.90 27.62 29.91
CA MET A 424 -11.86 27.13 28.98
C MET A 424 -12.43 26.83 27.59
N ARG A 425 -13.65 26.27 27.51
CA ARG A 425 -14.35 26.06 26.23
C ARG A 425 -14.68 27.38 25.53
N SER A 426 -15.05 28.41 26.28
CA SER A 426 -15.36 29.74 25.74
C SER A 426 -14.11 30.41 25.18
N VAL A 427 -13.00 30.37 25.93
CA VAL A 427 -11.68 30.87 25.49
C VAL A 427 -11.19 30.14 24.24
N ARG A 428 -11.44 28.84 24.12
CA ARG A 428 -11.02 28.07 22.93
C ARG A 428 -11.84 28.40 21.69
N LYS A 429 -13.12 28.73 21.84
CA LYS A 429 -14.00 29.11 20.73
C LYS A 429 -13.69 30.48 20.16
N SER A 430 -13.14 31.41 20.94
CA SER A 430 -12.91 32.80 20.55
C SER A 430 -11.64 33.03 19.71
N ASP A 431 -11.13 32.02 19.00
CA ASP A 431 -9.90 32.07 18.17
C ASP A 431 -8.59 32.43 18.91
N MET A 432 -8.64 32.67 20.22
CA MET A 432 -7.48 33.05 21.05
C MET A 432 -6.39 31.95 21.14
N SER A 433 -6.73 30.67 20.92
CA SER A 433 -5.74 29.58 20.95
C SER A 433 -4.67 29.72 19.86
N LYS A 434 -4.99 30.36 18.72
CA LYS A 434 -4.03 30.57 17.62
C LYS A 434 -3.16 31.80 17.80
N GLU A 435 -3.58 32.75 18.65
CA GLU A 435 -2.91 34.05 18.83
C GLU A 435 -2.11 34.13 20.14
N ILE A 436 -2.35 33.24 21.10
CA ILE A 436 -1.59 33.13 22.37
C ILE A 436 -0.34 32.26 22.20
N ILE A 437 -0.33 31.33 21.23
CA ILE A 437 0.78 30.36 21.01
C ILE A 437 1.86 30.93 20.05
N LYS A 438 1.67 32.17 19.56
CA LYS A 438 2.61 32.84 18.65
C LYS A 438 3.59 33.75 19.37
#